data_AF-A0A2U1PCB1-F1
#
_entry.id   AF-A0A2U1PCB1-F1
#
_cell.length_a   1.000
_cell.length_b   1.000
_cell.length_c   1.000
_cell.angle_alpha   90.00
_cell.angle_beta   90.00
_cell.angle_gamma   90.00
#
_symmetry.space_group_name_H-M   'P 1'
#
loop_
_entity.id
_entity.type
_entity.pdbx_description
1 polymer ?
#
loop_
_entity_poly.entity_id
_entity_poly.type
_entity_poly.pdbx_seq_one_letter_code
_entity_poly.pdbx_strand_id
1 'polypeptide(L)'
;MKIILCLTLLGLCVSSKTFACTITNGFIVQIENKIPDSKVFVHCQSKDDDLGDHWLTFKQEVHWHFCENFLKTTRYRCHFEWNQKEQDLDVFNKDLGLLCFMQDDNNPCNWSTMTDGIYWYNNNTTTWLKRYDWKPKSI
;
A
#
# COMPACT_ATOMS: atom_id res chain seq x y z
N MET A 1 47.22 -27.16 10.44
CA MET A 1 47.04 -25.85 11.10
C MET A 1 47.45 -24.77 10.10
N LYS A 2 46.48 -24.18 9.39
CA LYS A 2 46.68 -23.05 8.47
C LYS A 2 45.78 -21.93 9.00
N ILE A 3 46.39 -20.81 9.35
CA ILE A 3 45.73 -19.62 9.89
C ILE A 3 44.87 -19.04 8.76
N ILE A 4 43.55 -19.12 8.88
CA ILE A 4 42.63 -18.44 7.97
C ILE A 4 42.53 -16.99 8.46
N LEU A 5 43.10 -16.09 7.67
CA LEU A 5 43.00 -14.64 7.84
C LEU A 5 41.54 -14.20 7.80
N CYS A 6 41.14 -13.44 8.82
CA CYS A 6 39.83 -12.82 8.97
C CYS A 6 39.64 -11.76 7.86
N LEU A 7 39.03 -12.15 6.75
CA LEU A 7 38.65 -11.26 5.64
C LEU A 7 37.33 -10.58 6.00
N THR A 8 37.46 -9.40 6.62
CA THR A 8 36.51 -8.27 6.67
C THR A 8 35.01 -8.58 6.59
N LEU A 9 34.28 -8.26 7.67
CA LEU A 9 32.84 -7.98 7.63
C LEU A 9 32.56 -6.89 6.57
N LEU A 10 32.20 -7.28 5.35
CA LEU A 10 31.33 -6.44 4.53
C LEU A 10 29.92 -6.63 5.10
N GLY A 11 29.63 -5.89 6.16
CA GLY A 11 28.27 -5.40 6.34
C GLY A 11 27.96 -4.59 5.10
N LEU A 12 27.35 -5.21 4.09
CA LEU A 12 26.57 -4.47 3.11
C LEU A 12 25.54 -3.76 3.97
N CYS A 13 25.79 -2.48 4.26
CA CYS A 13 24.68 -1.57 4.40
C CYS A 13 23.88 -1.80 3.13
N VAL A 14 22.76 -2.53 3.24
CA VAL A 14 21.72 -2.44 2.25
C VAL A 14 21.31 -0.98 2.40
N SER A 15 21.98 -0.11 1.65
CA SER A 15 21.55 1.25 1.46
C SER A 15 20.18 1.05 0.87
N SER A 16 19.13 1.17 1.69
CA SER A 16 17.79 1.34 1.19
C SER A 16 17.94 2.54 0.26
N LYS A 17 17.96 2.28 -1.05
CA LYS A 17 17.74 3.36 -1.99
C LYS A 17 16.33 3.79 -1.64
N THR A 18 16.19 4.83 -0.82
CA THR A 18 14.98 5.60 -0.79
C THR A 18 14.78 5.98 -2.24
N PHE A 19 13.74 5.44 -2.86
CA PHE A 19 13.38 5.73 -4.24
C PHE A 19 12.85 7.16 -4.26
N ALA A 20 13.70 8.14 -3.99
CA ALA A 20 13.33 9.53 -4.02
C ALA A 20 12.91 9.84 -5.46
N CYS A 21 11.67 10.30 -5.62
CA CYS A 21 11.14 10.66 -6.92
C CYS A 21 11.67 12.05 -7.28
N THR A 22 12.73 12.10 -8.09
CA THR A 22 13.45 13.35 -8.36
C THR A 22 12.76 14.26 -9.37
N ILE A 23 11.82 13.73 -10.15
CA ILE A 23 11.15 14.47 -11.24
C ILE A 23 9.63 14.49 -11.08
N THR A 24 9.07 13.40 -10.56
CA THR A 24 7.64 13.25 -10.31
C THR A 24 7.39 13.11 -8.81
N ASN A 25 6.13 13.10 -8.40
CA ASN A 25 5.77 12.91 -7.00
C ASN A 25 5.86 11.43 -6.62
N GLY A 26 6.41 11.15 -5.45
CA GLY A 26 6.33 9.83 -4.84
C GLY A 26 5.09 9.70 -3.95
N PHE A 27 4.60 8.48 -3.84
CA PHE A 27 3.45 8.13 -3.03
C PHE A 27 3.69 6.79 -2.34
N ILE A 28 3.17 6.66 -1.13
CA ILE A 28 3.08 5.41 -0.38
C ILE A 28 1.61 5.06 -0.27
N VAL A 29 1.22 3.91 -0.82
CA VAL A 29 -0.06 3.31 -0.47
C VAL A 29 0.18 2.35 0.67
N GLN A 30 -0.59 2.50 1.74
CA GLN A 30 -0.57 1.62 2.90
C GLN A 30 -1.99 1.11 3.15
N ILE A 31 -2.12 -0.21 3.27
CA ILE A 31 -3.38 -0.89 3.53
C ILE A 31 -3.21 -1.68 4.80
N GLU A 32 -3.99 -1.36 5.83
CA GLU A 32 -4.01 -2.09 7.10
C GLU A 32 -5.32 -2.84 7.30
N ASN A 33 -5.26 -3.96 8.03
CA ASN A 33 -6.45 -4.67 8.48
C ASN A 33 -6.79 -4.35 9.94
N LYS A 34 -7.92 -3.68 10.18
CA LYS A 34 -8.41 -3.35 11.53
C LYS A 34 -9.60 -4.21 11.99
N ILE A 35 -9.93 -5.27 11.28
CA ILE A 35 -10.99 -6.20 11.68
C ILE A 35 -10.41 -7.19 12.72
N PRO A 36 -10.95 -7.23 13.96
CA PRO A 36 -10.47 -8.16 14.98
C PRO A 36 -10.59 -9.63 14.55
N ASP A 37 -9.61 -10.44 14.94
CA ASP A 37 -9.57 -11.90 14.71
C ASP A 37 -9.85 -12.32 13.26
N SER A 38 -9.40 -11.50 12.32
CA SER A 38 -9.64 -11.70 10.88
C SER A 38 -8.35 -11.94 10.10
N LYS A 39 -8.52 -12.44 8.89
CA LYS A 39 -7.50 -12.52 7.85
C LYS A 39 -8.11 -11.98 6.56
N VAL A 40 -7.57 -10.88 6.06
CA VAL A 40 -8.04 -10.21 4.84
C VAL A 40 -7.04 -10.48 3.72
N PHE A 41 -7.53 -10.97 2.59
CA PHE A 41 -6.75 -11.06 1.37
C PHE A 41 -6.73 -9.71 0.67
N VAL A 42 -5.56 -9.32 0.15
CA VAL A 42 -5.38 -8.12 -0.66
C VAL A 42 -4.47 -8.47 -1.83
N HIS A 43 -4.97 -8.32 -3.05
CA HIS A 43 -4.18 -8.37 -4.27
C HIS A 43 -4.22 -7.01 -4.94
N CYS A 44 -3.06 -6.44 -5.25
CA CYS A 44 -2.96 -5.11 -5.83
C CYS A 44 -2.11 -5.11 -7.09
N GLN A 45 -2.53 -4.34 -8.08
CA GLN A 45 -1.76 -4.19 -9.32
C GLN A 45 -1.97 -2.82 -9.95
N SER A 46 -0.98 -2.37 -10.70
CA SER A 46 -1.10 -1.28 -11.67
C SER A 46 -1.18 -1.87 -13.08
N LYS A 47 -1.06 -1.01 -14.10
CA LYS A 47 -0.90 -1.47 -15.48
C LYS A 47 0.42 -2.21 -15.69
N ASP A 48 1.47 -1.77 -15.00
CA ASP A 48 2.85 -2.16 -15.29
C ASP A 48 3.44 -3.07 -14.20
N ASP A 49 2.85 -3.07 -13.00
CA ASP A 49 3.34 -3.81 -11.83
C ASP A 49 2.23 -4.62 -11.17
N ASP A 50 2.45 -5.93 -10.99
CA ASP A 50 1.67 -6.77 -10.10
C ASP A 50 2.38 -6.85 -8.74
N LEU A 51 1.70 -6.39 -7.67
CA LEU A 51 2.25 -6.38 -6.30
C LEU A 51 1.98 -7.70 -5.58
N GLY A 52 1.24 -8.62 -6.20
CA GLY A 52 0.96 -9.95 -5.73
C GLY A 52 -0.06 -10.00 -4.59
N ASP A 53 -0.11 -11.20 -4.01
CA ASP A 53 -1.09 -11.60 -3.00
C ASP A 53 -0.56 -11.35 -1.59
N HIS A 54 -1.35 -10.66 -0.78
CA HIS A 54 -1.06 -10.39 0.63
C HIS A 54 -2.19 -10.89 1.51
N TRP A 55 -1.84 -11.51 2.63
CA TRP A 55 -2.81 -11.93 3.64
C TRP A 55 -2.54 -11.19 4.94
N LEU A 56 -3.41 -10.25 5.28
CA LEU A 56 -3.26 -9.38 6.44
C LEU A 56 -4.09 -9.90 7.61
N THR A 57 -3.43 -10.36 8.68
CA THR A 57 -4.11 -10.59 9.96
C THR A 57 -4.43 -9.27 10.67
N PHE A 58 -5.14 -9.31 11.79
CA PHE A 58 -5.43 -8.12 12.59
C PHE A 58 -4.17 -7.28 12.87
N LYS A 59 -4.25 -5.98 12.56
CA LYS A 59 -3.19 -4.96 12.66
C LYS A 59 -1.97 -5.18 11.75
N GLN A 60 -2.01 -6.13 10.83
CA GLN A 60 -1.01 -6.21 9.77
C GLN A 60 -1.33 -5.25 8.63
N GLU A 61 -0.29 -4.90 7.89
CA GLU A 61 -0.36 -4.01 6.75
C GLU A 61 0.50 -4.50 5.59
N VAL A 62 0.13 -4.06 4.40
CA VAL A 62 0.98 -4.05 3.22
C VAL A 62 1.18 -2.59 2.80
N HIS A 63 2.38 -2.25 2.37
CA HIS A 63 2.66 -0.95 1.78
C HIS A 63 3.65 -1.08 0.63
N TRP A 64 3.58 -0.11 -0.27
CA TRP A 64 4.58 0.06 -1.32
C TRP A 64 4.73 1.54 -1.65
N HIS A 65 5.94 1.89 -2.05
CA HIS A 65 6.27 3.21 -2.54
C HIS A 65 6.40 3.18 -4.08
N PHE A 66 5.90 4.20 -4.76
CA PHE A 66 6.08 4.36 -6.20
C PHE A 66 6.21 5.84 -6.58
N CYS A 67 6.85 6.09 -7.71
CA CYS A 67 6.82 7.41 -8.35
C CYS A 67 5.69 7.45 -9.37
N GLU A 68 4.89 8.51 -9.34
CA GLU A 68 3.86 8.72 -10.36
C GLU A 68 4.52 8.89 -11.73
N ASN A 69 3.85 8.48 -12.81
CA ASN A 69 4.33 8.75 -14.15
C ASN A 69 4.12 10.23 -14.54
N PHE A 70 4.89 10.72 -15.50
CA PHE A 70 4.86 12.12 -15.95
C PHE A 70 3.47 12.62 -16.39
N LEU A 71 2.62 11.74 -16.90
CA LEU A 71 1.28 12.08 -17.37
C LEU A 71 0.22 12.01 -16.26
N LYS A 72 0.62 11.66 -15.03
CA LYS A 72 -0.26 11.48 -13.87
C LYS A 72 -1.40 10.49 -14.13
N THR A 73 -1.05 9.38 -14.79
CA THR A 73 -1.99 8.31 -15.13
C THR A 73 -1.73 7.02 -14.34
N THR A 74 -0.79 7.05 -13.38
CA THR A 74 -0.55 5.92 -12.50
C THR A 74 -1.82 5.59 -11.73
N ARG A 75 -2.16 4.30 -11.72
CA ARG A 75 -3.36 3.78 -11.06
C ARG A 75 -3.01 2.44 -10.44
N TYR A 76 -3.37 2.27 -9.17
CA TYR A 76 -3.32 0.98 -8.48
C TYR A 76 -4.74 0.57 -8.11
N ARG A 77 -5.13 -0.62 -8.57
CA ARG A 77 -6.40 -1.27 -8.24
C ARG A 77 -6.10 -2.44 -7.33
N CYS A 78 -6.91 -2.58 -6.28
CA CYS A 78 -6.80 -3.69 -5.35
C CYS A 78 -8.12 -4.44 -5.24
N HIS A 79 -8.00 -5.75 -5.16
CA HIS A 79 -9.05 -6.68 -4.78
C HIS A 79 -8.87 -7.07 -3.32
N PHE A 80 -9.94 -6.96 -2.55
CA PHE A 80 -9.98 -7.30 -1.13
C PHE A 80 -10.96 -8.45 -0.91
N GLU A 81 -10.57 -9.47 -0.15
CA GLU A 81 -11.50 -10.50 0.30
C GLU A 81 -11.45 -10.67 1.82
N TRP A 82 -12.63 -10.86 2.41
CA TRP A 82 -12.78 -11.19 3.81
C TRP A 82 -13.99 -12.13 4.00
N ASN A 83 -13.72 -13.41 4.28
CA ASN A 83 -14.74 -14.45 4.36
C ASN A 83 -15.56 -14.54 3.06
N GLN A 84 -16.89 -14.35 3.15
CA GLN A 84 -17.83 -14.34 2.01
C GLN A 84 -18.07 -12.92 1.48
N LYS A 85 -17.13 -12.00 1.71
CA LYS A 85 -17.20 -10.61 1.26
C LYS A 85 -16.00 -10.28 0.39
N GLU A 86 -16.22 -9.40 -0.58
CA GLU A 86 -15.17 -8.86 -1.43
C GLU A 86 -15.38 -7.37 -1.73
N GLN A 87 -14.33 -6.72 -2.23
CA GLN A 87 -14.43 -5.41 -2.86
C GLN A 87 -13.26 -5.16 -3.82
N ASP A 88 -13.57 -4.56 -4.96
CA ASP A 88 -12.57 -3.99 -5.86
C ASP A 88 -12.62 -2.46 -5.82
N LEU A 89 -11.48 -1.83 -5.63
CA LEU A 89 -11.37 -0.37 -5.69
C LEU A 89 -10.01 0.08 -6.21
N ASP A 90 -9.96 1.33 -6.68
CA ASP A 90 -8.70 2.03 -6.86
C ASP A 90 -8.25 2.54 -5.50
N VAL A 91 -7.10 2.06 -5.04
CA VAL A 91 -6.44 2.59 -3.83
C VAL A 91 -5.56 3.80 -4.17
N PHE A 92 -5.24 3.97 -5.46
CA PHE A 92 -4.59 5.14 -6.00
C PHE A 92 -5.03 5.40 -7.44
N ASN A 93 -5.30 6.67 -7.74
CA ASN A 93 -5.45 7.21 -9.08
C ASN A 93 -5.16 8.72 -9.02
N LYS A 94 -5.24 9.42 -10.15
CA LYS A 94 -4.96 10.87 -10.23
C LYS A 94 -5.75 11.70 -9.20
N ASP A 95 -7.04 11.41 -9.01
CA ASP A 95 -7.90 12.18 -8.11
C ASP A 95 -7.55 11.91 -6.65
N LEU A 96 -7.31 10.65 -6.28
CA LEU A 96 -6.83 10.27 -4.94
C LEU A 96 -5.43 10.84 -4.67
N GLY A 97 -4.56 10.85 -5.68
CA GLY A 97 -3.22 11.44 -5.58
C GLY A 97 -3.27 12.91 -5.16
N LEU A 98 -4.20 13.69 -5.69
CA LEU A 98 -4.43 15.07 -5.24
C LEU A 98 -4.85 15.18 -3.78
N LEU A 99 -5.60 14.18 -3.26
CA LEU A 99 -6.06 14.16 -1.88
C LEU A 99 -5.01 13.64 -0.89
N CYS A 100 -4.08 12.78 -1.35
CA CYS A 100 -2.97 12.30 -0.54
C CYS A 100 -1.75 13.22 -0.60
N PHE A 101 -1.72 14.20 -1.50
CA PHE A 101 -0.57 15.06 -1.70
C PHE A 101 -0.35 15.97 -0.50
N MET A 102 0.76 15.75 0.20
CA MET A 102 1.17 16.46 1.41
C MET A 102 2.44 17.29 1.20
N GLN A 103 2.95 17.39 -0.05
CA GLN A 103 4.23 18.04 -0.38
C GLN A 103 5.45 17.35 0.27
N ASP A 104 5.35 16.04 0.50
CA ASP A 104 6.47 15.18 0.90
C ASP A 104 6.79 14.21 -0.26
N ASP A 105 7.98 13.64 -0.31
CA ASP A 105 8.34 12.63 -1.31
C ASP A 105 7.52 11.34 -1.16
N ASN A 106 6.88 11.12 0.00
CA ASN A 106 6.14 9.89 0.29
C ASN A 106 4.62 10.01 0.17
N ASN A 107 4.02 11.21 0.22
CA ASN A 107 2.56 11.49 0.11
C ASN A 107 1.64 10.28 0.47
N PRO A 108 1.40 10.00 1.76
CA PRO A 108 0.74 8.76 2.17
C PRO A 108 -0.74 8.71 1.78
N CYS A 109 -1.11 7.64 1.08
CA CYS A 109 -2.48 7.23 0.78
C CYS A 109 -2.85 6.03 1.65
N ASN A 110 -3.39 6.29 2.84
CA ASN A 110 -3.68 5.24 3.81
C ASN A 110 -5.10 4.71 3.66
N TRP A 111 -5.23 3.38 3.73
CA TRP A 111 -6.47 2.62 3.64
C TRP A 111 -6.58 1.64 4.80
N SER A 112 -7.80 1.40 5.26
CA SER A 112 -8.07 0.46 6.35
C SER A 112 -9.31 -0.37 6.07
N THR A 113 -9.21 -1.68 6.28
CA THR A 113 -10.38 -2.57 6.27
C THR A 113 -10.99 -2.65 7.66
N MET A 114 -12.31 -2.44 7.75
CA MET A 114 -13.10 -2.53 8.97
C MET A 114 -14.33 -3.42 8.76
N THR A 115 -15.05 -3.74 9.83
CA THR A 115 -16.13 -4.75 9.81
C THR A 115 -17.28 -4.40 8.87
N ASP A 116 -17.50 -3.12 8.60
CA ASP A 116 -18.57 -2.61 7.78
C ASP A 116 -18.12 -2.07 6.42
N GLY A 117 -16.81 -1.92 6.16
CA GLY A 117 -16.31 -1.50 4.86
C GLY A 117 -14.84 -1.15 4.82
N ILE A 118 -14.48 -0.40 3.77
CA ILE A 118 -13.11 0.03 3.47
C ILE A 118 -13.05 1.55 3.58
N TYR A 119 -12.06 2.01 4.34
CA TYR A 119 -11.88 3.40 4.73
C TYR A 119 -10.61 3.97 4.12
N TRP A 120 -10.68 5.23 3.74
CA TRP A 120 -9.52 6.04 3.35
C TRP A 120 -9.25 7.08 4.43
N TYR A 121 -7.98 7.34 4.73
CA TYR A 121 -7.59 8.35 5.69
C TYR A 121 -7.50 9.73 5.03
N ASN A 122 -8.33 10.66 5.49
CA ASN A 122 -8.27 12.04 5.05
C ASN A 122 -7.24 12.82 5.87
N ASN A 123 -6.11 13.14 5.26
CA ASN A 123 -5.04 13.90 5.91
C ASN A 123 -5.45 15.33 6.31
N ASN A 124 -6.38 15.96 5.58
CA ASN A 124 -6.82 17.33 5.88
C ASN A 124 -7.69 17.40 7.14
N THR A 125 -8.56 16.41 7.33
CA THR A 125 -9.45 16.36 8.50
C THR A 125 -8.94 15.42 9.59
N THR A 126 -7.86 14.68 9.33
CA THR A 126 -7.28 13.66 10.22
C THR A 126 -8.26 12.54 10.61
N THR A 127 -9.15 12.17 9.69
CA THR A 127 -10.24 11.21 9.96
C THR A 127 -10.29 10.07 8.94
N TRP A 128 -10.71 8.90 9.41
CA TRP A 128 -11.05 7.78 8.53
C TRP A 128 -12.44 7.98 7.93
N LEU A 129 -12.52 8.02 6.60
CA LEU A 129 -13.76 8.16 5.87
C LEU A 129 -14.10 6.85 5.17
N LYS A 130 -15.30 6.32 5.43
CA LYS A 130 -15.79 5.14 4.73
C LYS A 130 -15.97 5.49 3.25
N ARG A 131 -15.35 4.70 2.36
CA ARG A 131 -15.45 4.91 0.90
C ARG A 131 -16.24 3.80 0.23
N TYR A 132 -16.19 2.59 0.76
CA TYR A 132 -16.84 1.42 0.18
C TYR A 132 -17.43 0.54 1.27
N ASP A 133 -18.64 0.05 1.05
CA ASP A 133 -19.17 -1.09 1.80
C ASP A 133 -18.58 -2.40 1.27
N TRP A 134 -18.54 -3.42 2.11
CA TRP A 134 -18.27 -4.77 1.63
C TRP A 134 -19.41 -5.27 0.73
N LYS A 135 -19.07 -5.99 -0.33
CA LYS A 135 -20.03 -6.70 -1.18
C LYS A 135 -20.00 -8.19 -0.86
N PRO A 136 -21.08 -8.96 -1.08
CA PRO A 136 -21.01 -10.41 -1.11
C PRO A 136 -20.00 -10.87 -2.16
N LYS A 137 -19.23 -11.92 -1.87
CA LYS A 137 -18.29 -12.51 -2.82
C LYS A 137 -19.04 -13.03 -4.05
N SER A 138 -18.59 -12.65 -5.24
CA SER A 138 -19.13 -13.15 -6.50
C SER A 138 -18.77 -14.63 -6.64
N ILE A 139 -19.78 -15.48 -6.87
CA ILE A 139 -19.64 -16.94 -7.03
C ILE A 139 -19.30 -17.29 -8.48
#